data_AF-A0A319DE06-F1
#
_entry.id   AF-A0A319DE06-F1
#
_cell.length_a   1.000
_cell.length_b   1.000
_cell.length_c   1.000
_cell.angle_alpha   90.00
_cell.angle_beta   90.00
_cell.angle_gamma   90.00
#
_symmetry.space_group_name_H-M   'P 1'
#
loop_
_entity.id
_entity.type
_entity.pdbx_description
1 polymer ?
#
loop_
_entity_poly.entity_id
_entity_poly.type
_entity_poly.pdbx_seq_one_letter_code
_entity_poly.pdbx_strand_id
1 'polypeptide(L)'
;MIPFRSFYSSLAIRLVFITYFTICLSTATIFVSSDDSDLVSYVTLPDHRVLKCNITYYDRQAVAPGYWFVAPYWITGGEPYTNRWMPYQIGPYIFDQDGTVIGLDLENANGTVLNNRYQITGSTPVNDKHEFYVYAPGRSLAIHHRREVVDLWKIGMPGVPRLVKLHGFRDIDYTTGEIFFEWDSQGHVPLDESFIAVEAGPPDDPADYLHANSVEKTKDKNGTVSLNPPSPSCPT
;
A
#
# COMPACT_ATOMS: atom_id res chain seq x y z
N MET A 1 -52.77 62.23 26.85
CA MET A 1 -52.80 61.56 28.17
C MET A 1 -52.97 60.07 27.91
N ILE A 2 -51.93 59.29 28.19
CA ILE A 2 -51.84 57.81 28.17
C ILE A 2 -52.55 57.28 29.46
N PRO A 3 -52.93 55.98 29.69
CA PRO A 3 -52.84 54.70 28.93
C PRO A 3 -54.14 53.83 28.95
N PHE A 4 -54.12 52.67 28.28
CA PHE A 4 -54.47 51.39 28.94
C PHE A 4 -53.68 50.21 28.34
N ARG A 5 -53.14 49.35 29.20
CA ARG A 5 -52.36 48.13 28.90
C ARG A 5 -53.26 46.96 28.47
N SER A 6 -52.72 46.05 27.64
CA SER A 6 -53.11 44.64 27.55
C SER A 6 -51.84 43.81 27.26
N PHE A 7 -51.23 43.06 28.18
CA PHE A 7 -51.62 41.78 28.81
C PHE A 7 -51.59 40.51 27.95
N TYR A 8 -50.72 40.38 26.93
CA TYR A 8 -50.45 39.08 26.32
C TYR A 8 -49.01 38.96 25.78
N SER A 9 -48.04 38.53 26.61
CA SER A 9 -46.71 38.15 26.08
C SER A 9 -45.95 37.08 26.87
N SER A 10 -46.56 36.44 27.87
CA SER A 10 -45.86 35.45 28.72
C SER A 10 -46.18 33.99 28.39
N LEU A 11 -47.36 33.69 27.82
CA LEU A 11 -47.78 32.30 27.57
C LEU A 11 -47.27 31.73 26.24
N ALA A 12 -47.13 32.56 25.21
CA ALA A 12 -46.61 32.15 23.89
C ALA A 12 -45.12 31.79 23.95
N ILE A 13 -44.35 32.37 24.87
CA ILE A 13 -42.91 32.12 25.00
C ILE A 13 -42.64 30.77 25.68
N ARG A 14 -43.54 30.26 26.55
CA ARG A 14 -43.34 28.98 27.24
C ARG A 14 -43.72 27.74 26.42
N LEU A 15 -44.55 27.89 25.37
CA LEU A 15 -44.96 26.77 24.51
C LEU A 15 -43.97 26.47 23.37
N VAL A 16 -43.17 27.44 22.96
CA VAL A 16 -42.13 27.27 21.93
C VAL A 16 -40.90 26.51 22.48
N PHE A 17 -40.63 26.59 23.79
CA PHE A 17 -39.53 25.85 24.41
C PHE A 17 -39.83 24.36 24.65
N ILE A 18 -41.10 23.96 24.74
CA ILE A 18 -41.47 22.55 24.99
C ILE A 18 -41.59 21.75 23.69
N THR A 19 -41.84 22.39 22.54
CA THR A 19 -41.85 21.73 21.23
C THR A 19 -40.46 21.51 20.64
N TYR A 20 -39.42 22.22 21.12
CA TYR A 20 -38.02 21.98 20.72
C TYR A 20 -37.35 20.85 21.51
N PHE A 21 -37.97 20.38 22.59
CA PHE A 21 -37.46 19.26 23.39
C PHE A 21 -37.96 17.89 22.90
N THR A 22 -38.73 17.87 21.82
CA THR A 22 -39.25 16.65 21.20
C THR A 22 -38.40 16.32 19.98
N ILE A 23 -37.45 15.39 20.19
CA ILE A 23 -36.85 14.53 19.17
C ILE A 23 -35.90 15.27 18.21
N CYS A 24 -34.78 15.77 18.75
CA CYS A 24 -33.50 15.52 18.11
C CYS A 24 -32.96 14.18 18.64
N LEU A 25 -33.68 13.09 18.32
CA LEU A 25 -33.06 11.78 18.31
C LEU A 25 -32.26 11.74 17.01
N SER A 26 -31.12 12.46 16.98
CA SER A 26 -30.10 12.14 16.01
C SER A 26 -29.79 10.67 16.24
N THR A 27 -30.08 9.86 15.22
CA THR A 27 -29.43 8.57 15.10
C THR A 27 -27.94 8.89 15.01
N ALA A 28 -27.27 8.97 16.16
CA ALA A 28 -25.87 8.63 16.22
C ALA A 28 -25.86 7.18 15.72
N THR A 29 -25.56 6.98 14.44
CA THR A 29 -25.07 5.69 13.97
C THR A 29 -23.99 5.31 14.96
N ILE A 30 -24.30 4.32 15.81
CA ILE A 30 -23.35 3.78 16.75
C ILE A 30 -22.16 3.38 15.89
N PHE A 31 -21.04 4.09 16.09
CA PHE A 31 -19.77 3.74 15.50
C PHE A 31 -19.47 2.32 16.00
N VAL A 32 -19.57 1.34 15.11
CA VAL A 32 -19.01 0.02 15.36
C VAL A 32 -17.52 0.20 15.07
N SER A 33 -16.69 0.21 16.11
CA SER A 33 -15.25 0.05 15.92
C SER A 33 -15.05 -1.23 15.12
N SER A 34 -14.29 -1.15 14.03
CA SER A 34 -13.84 -2.36 13.34
C SER A 34 -13.17 -3.27 14.37
N ASP A 35 -13.49 -4.56 14.34
CA ASP A 35 -12.73 -5.56 15.09
C ASP A 35 -11.28 -5.47 14.65
N ASP A 36 -10.40 -5.17 15.60
CA ASP A 36 -8.98 -4.94 15.38
C ASP A 36 -8.13 -5.92 16.22
N SER A 37 -8.76 -6.99 16.69
CA SER A 37 -8.16 -8.03 17.54
C SER A 37 -7.13 -8.90 16.81
N ASP A 38 -7.16 -8.87 15.48
CA ASP A 38 -6.19 -9.47 14.57
C ASP A 38 -5.04 -8.50 14.20
N LEU A 39 -5.05 -7.28 14.74
CA LEU A 39 -3.99 -6.29 14.56
C LEU A 39 -3.17 -6.10 15.83
N VAL A 40 -1.89 -5.77 15.65
CA VAL A 40 -0.94 -5.47 16.73
C VAL A 40 -0.40 -4.06 16.56
N SER A 41 -0.39 -3.30 17.65
CA SER A 41 0.40 -2.07 17.77
C SER A 41 1.70 -2.36 18.49
N TYR A 42 2.77 -1.73 18.03
CA TYR A 42 4.07 -1.79 18.69
C TYR A 42 4.34 -0.48 19.41
N VAL A 43 5.02 -0.54 20.57
CA VAL A 43 5.38 0.66 21.34
C VAL A 43 6.19 1.66 20.51
N THR A 44 6.99 1.15 19.58
CA THR A 44 7.83 1.88 18.63
C THR A 44 7.07 2.44 17.42
N LEU A 45 5.88 1.90 17.14
CA LEU A 45 5.00 2.30 16.05
C LEU A 45 3.56 2.43 16.59
N PRO A 46 3.31 3.34 17.56
CA PRO A 46 2.06 3.38 18.32
C PRO A 46 0.84 3.73 17.44
N ASP A 47 1.07 4.48 16.37
CA ASP A 47 0.03 4.89 15.42
C ASP A 47 -0.21 3.85 14.31
N HIS A 48 0.51 2.73 14.33
CA HIS A 48 0.43 1.67 13.32
C HIS A 48 -0.28 0.43 13.87
N ARG A 49 -1.08 -0.21 13.02
CA ARG A 49 -1.83 -1.44 13.32
C ARG A 49 -1.49 -2.51 12.30
N VAL A 50 -0.47 -3.29 12.64
CA VAL A 50 0.12 -4.31 11.76
C VAL A 50 -0.64 -5.62 11.91
N LEU A 51 -0.77 -6.38 10.82
CA LEU A 51 -1.38 -7.71 10.84
C LEU A 51 -0.66 -8.66 11.82
N LYS A 52 -1.44 -9.39 12.62
CA LYS A 52 -0.95 -10.50 13.42
C LYS A 52 -0.89 -11.78 12.57
N CYS A 53 0.32 -12.21 12.19
CA CYS A 53 0.51 -13.47 11.49
C CYS A 53 0.76 -14.62 12.49
N ASN A 54 -0.23 -15.48 12.71
CA ASN A 54 -0.07 -16.68 13.54
C ASN A 54 0.24 -17.90 12.67
N ILE A 55 1.48 -18.38 12.69
CA ILE A 55 1.93 -19.52 11.88
C ILE A 55 1.92 -20.78 12.74
N THR A 56 1.14 -21.78 12.32
CA THR A 56 1.09 -23.10 12.98
C THR A 56 1.79 -24.14 12.10
N TYR A 57 2.74 -24.85 12.69
CA TYR A 57 3.49 -25.91 12.03
C TYR A 57 2.94 -27.29 12.40
N TYR A 58 2.59 -28.10 11.40
CA TYR A 58 2.21 -29.49 11.60
C TYR A 58 3.41 -30.44 11.53
N ASP A 59 4.38 -30.15 10.65
CA ASP A 59 5.68 -30.83 10.59
C ASP A 59 6.76 -29.78 10.29
N ARG A 60 7.53 -29.39 11.32
CA ARG A 60 8.56 -28.35 11.19
C ARG A 60 9.75 -28.81 10.34
N GLN A 61 10.02 -30.12 10.27
CA GLN A 61 11.17 -30.65 9.52
C GLN A 61 10.91 -30.69 8.02
N ALA A 62 9.64 -30.72 7.61
CA ALA A 62 9.24 -30.72 6.20
C ALA A 62 9.19 -29.31 5.56
N VAL A 63 9.33 -28.24 6.33
CA VAL A 63 9.18 -26.86 5.81
C VAL A 63 10.52 -26.31 5.30
N ALA A 64 10.50 -25.78 4.07
CA ALA A 64 11.63 -25.06 3.50
C ALA A 64 11.85 -23.70 4.19
N PRO A 65 13.10 -23.26 4.39
CA PRO A 65 13.36 -21.93 4.91
C PRO A 65 12.82 -20.84 3.98
N GLY A 66 12.14 -19.83 4.53
CA GLY A 66 11.65 -18.68 3.75
C GLY A 66 10.97 -17.62 4.59
N TYR A 67 10.27 -16.72 3.91
CA TYR A 67 9.47 -15.63 4.47
C TYR A 67 8.03 -15.72 3.96
N TRP A 68 7.09 -15.12 4.68
CA TRP A 68 5.71 -14.99 4.26
C TRP A 68 5.44 -13.57 3.80
N PHE A 69 5.04 -13.43 2.53
CA PHE A 69 4.58 -12.18 1.97
C PHE A 69 3.05 -12.13 2.05
N VAL A 70 2.51 -11.14 2.75
CA VAL A 70 1.07 -10.93 2.92
C VAL A 70 0.75 -9.50 2.52
N ALA A 71 0.03 -9.31 1.43
CA ALA A 71 -0.38 -7.98 0.96
C ALA A 71 -1.91 -7.88 0.99
N PRO A 72 -2.52 -7.51 2.13
CA PRO A 72 -3.96 -7.29 2.18
C PRO A 72 -4.32 -6.03 1.39
N TYR A 73 -4.95 -6.23 0.24
CA TYR A 73 -5.62 -5.16 -0.50
C TYR A 73 -7.12 -5.31 -0.28
N TRP A 74 -7.75 -4.31 0.36
CA TRP A 74 -9.21 -4.28 0.51
C TRP A 74 -9.90 -3.72 -0.75
N ILE A 75 -9.26 -2.73 -1.41
CA ILE A 75 -9.74 -2.07 -2.63
C ILE A 75 -8.51 -1.75 -3.51
N THR A 76 -8.59 -2.01 -4.82
CA THR A 76 -7.51 -1.71 -5.79
C THR A 76 -7.49 -0.25 -6.26
N GLY A 77 -8.58 0.49 -6.07
CA GLY A 77 -8.63 1.94 -6.19
C GLY A 77 -8.11 2.65 -4.94
N GLY A 78 -7.49 3.82 -5.11
CA GLY A 78 -7.16 4.68 -3.96
C GLY A 78 -8.43 5.01 -3.19
N GLU A 79 -8.44 4.77 -1.89
CA GLU A 79 -9.63 5.07 -1.09
C GLU A 79 -9.91 6.58 -1.10
N PRO A 80 -11.18 7.00 -1.22
CA PRO A 80 -11.52 8.40 -1.10
C PRO A 80 -11.12 8.89 0.29
N TYR A 81 -10.45 10.06 0.37
CA TYR A 81 -10.11 10.69 1.64
C TYR A 81 -11.34 10.76 2.54
N THR A 82 -11.33 9.98 3.62
CA THR A 82 -12.36 10.07 4.66
C THR A 82 -11.80 10.83 5.85
N ASN A 83 -12.62 11.64 6.51
CA ASN A 83 -12.28 12.22 7.82
C ASN A 83 -12.43 11.18 8.96
N ARG A 84 -12.35 9.88 8.65
CA ARG A 84 -12.50 8.80 9.63
C ARG A 84 -11.11 8.41 10.11
N TRP A 85 -10.92 8.34 11.42
CA TRP A 85 -9.71 7.76 11.99
C TRP A 85 -9.89 6.24 12.03
N MET A 86 -9.35 5.57 11.02
CA MET A 86 -9.30 4.11 10.91
C MET A 86 -7.87 3.75 10.51
N PRO A 87 -7.24 2.73 11.14
CA PRO A 87 -5.93 2.27 10.74
C PRO A 87 -6.01 1.58 9.37
N TYR A 88 -5.87 2.34 8.30
CA TYR A 88 -5.73 1.81 6.95
C TYR A 88 -4.25 1.55 6.70
N GLN A 89 -3.85 0.29 6.79
CA GLN A 89 -2.51 -0.15 6.44
C GLN A 89 -2.56 -1.02 5.21
N ILE A 90 -2.77 -0.34 4.07
CA ILE A 90 -2.73 -0.96 2.75
C ILE A 90 -1.26 -1.04 2.33
N GLY A 91 -0.76 -2.27 2.24
CA GLY A 91 0.62 -2.53 1.83
C GLY A 91 1.07 -3.93 2.21
N PRO A 92 2.13 -4.43 1.59
CA PRO A 92 2.71 -5.71 1.92
C PRO A 92 3.36 -5.73 3.31
N TYR A 93 3.23 -6.88 3.94
CA TYR A 93 3.95 -7.28 5.13
C TYR A 93 4.81 -8.48 4.78
N ILE A 94 6.05 -8.48 5.26
CA ILE A 94 6.93 -9.64 5.18
C ILE A 94 7.17 -10.14 6.60
N PHE A 95 6.77 -11.38 6.83
CA PHE A 95 6.97 -12.08 8.08
C PHE A 95 8.07 -13.13 7.96
N ASP A 96 8.82 -13.34 9.02
CA ASP A 96 9.67 -14.52 9.14
C ASP A 96 8.84 -15.80 9.35
N GLN A 97 9.54 -16.92 9.49
CA GLN A 97 8.92 -18.24 9.68
C GLN A 97 8.06 -18.33 10.94
N ASP A 98 8.29 -17.47 11.93
CA ASP A 98 7.57 -17.52 13.19
C ASP A 98 6.49 -16.43 13.28
N GLY A 99 6.21 -15.73 12.19
CA GLY A 99 5.17 -14.71 12.10
C GLY A 99 5.61 -13.35 12.62
N THR A 100 6.92 -13.15 12.80
CA THR A 100 7.49 -11.85 13.18
C THR A 100 7.62 -10.98 11.95
N VAL A 101 7.11 -9.75 12.01
CA VAL A 101 7.27 -8.76 10.95
C VAL A 101 8.75 -8.39 10.82
N ILE A 102 9.31 -8.56 9.62
CA ILE A 102 10.68 -8.13 9.29
C ILE A 102 10.70 -6.96 8.30
N GLY A 103 9.63 -6.81 7.51
CA GLY A 103 9.48 -5.77 6.49
C GLY A 103 8.03 -5.32 6.37
N LEU A 104 7.86 -4.03 6.15
CA LEU A 104 6.56 -3.36 6.00
C LEU A 104 6.71 -2.25 4.97
N ASP A 105 5.75 -2.14 4.07
CA ASP A 105 5.55 -0.92 3.28
C ASP A 105 4.32 -0.16 3.79
N LEU A 106 4.53 1.11 4.13
CA LEU A 106 3.52 2.01 4.67
C LEU A 106 2.98 2.96 3.60
N GLU A 107 1.92 3.69 3.93
CA GLU A 107 1.17 4.51 2.97
C GLU A 107 1.98 5.60 2.25
N ASN A 108 3.25 5.80 2.63
CA ASN A 108 4.24 6.63 1.92
C ASN A 108 5.43 5.80 1.40
N ALA A 109 5.15 4.68 0.71
CA ALA A 109 6.10 3.88 -0.07
C ALA A 109 7.49 3.75 0.58
N ASN A 110 7.59 3.46 1.87
CA ASN A 110 8.87 3.35 2.56
C ASN A 110 9.04 1.90 3.00
N GLY A 111 10.08 1.23 2.49
CA GLY A 111 10.48 -0.07 2.98
C GLY A 111 11.13 0.08 4.35
N THR A 112 10.44 -0.39 5.40
CA THR A 112 10.89 -0.25 6.79
C THR A 112 11.27 -1.61 7.37
N VAL A 113 12.47 -1.69 7.96
CA VAL A 113 13.04 -2.92 8.53
C VAL A 113 12.97 -2.90 10.04
N LEU A 114 12.43 -3.96 10.64
CA LEU A 114 12.28 -4.11 12.08
C LEU A 114 13.17 -5.23 12.62
N ASN A 115 13.70 -5.08 13.84
CA ASN A 115 14.33 -6.19 14.55
C ASN A 115 13.29 -7.06 15.28
N ASN A 116 13.75 -8.13 15.93
CA ASN A 116 12.90 -9.04 16.73
C ASN A 116 12.24 -8.40 17.99
N ARG A 117 12.57 -7.15 18.29
CA ARG A 117 11.92 -6.32 19.32
C ARG A 117 11.03 -5.25 18.70
N TYR A 118 10.75 -5.34 17.40
CA TYR A 118 9.94 -4.42 16.62
C TYR A 118 10.48 -2.98 16.60
N GLN A 119 11.79 -2.82 16.77
CA GLN A 119 12.45 -1.52 16.66
C GLN A 119 12.87 -1.31 15.21
N ILE A 120 12.64 -0.10 14.69
CA ILE A 120 13.12 0.30 13.38
C ILE A 120 14.64 0.23 13.36
N THR A 121 15.18 -0.52 12.42
CA THR A 121 16.62 -0.67 12.18
C THR A 121 17.07 0.04 10.90
N GLY A 122 16.12 0.37 10.03
CA GLY A 122 16.31 1.25 8.88
C GLY A 122 15.00 1.44 8.13
N SER A 123 14.98 2.46 7.29
CA SER A 123 13.86 2.78 6.41
C SER A 123 14.39 3.51 5.19
N THR A 124 13.95 3.10 4.01
CA THR A 124 14.29 3.77 2.76
C THR A 124 13.04 4.01 1.92
N PRO A 125 12.96 5.13 1.19
CA PRO A 125 11.96 5.29 0.16
C PRO A 125 12.06 4.17 -0.87
N VAL A 126 10.92 3.58 -1.15
CA VAL A 126 10.61 2.74 -2.31
C VAL A 126 9.54 3.45 -3.12
N ASN A 127 9.32 3.07 -4.37
CA ASN A 127 8.28 3.69 -5.20
C ASN A 127 7.25 2.69 -5.70
N ASP A 128 7.43 1.43 -5.31
CA ASP A 128 6.55 0.32 -5.65
C ASP A 128 6.21 -0.44 -4.37
N LYS A 129 4.94 -0.85 -4.26
CA LYS A 129 4.40 -1.50 -3.07
C LYS A 129 4.34 -3.01 -3.20
N HIS A 130 4.82 -3.60 -4.30
CA HIS A 130 4.65 -5.03 -4.48
C HIS A 130 5.74 -5.85 -3.80
N GLU A 131 6.97 -5.37 -3.64
CA GLU A 131 8.00 -6.12 -2.90
C GLU A 131 9.10 -5.26 -2.29
N PHE A 132 9.48 -5.58 -1.05
CA PHE A 132 10.63 -5.04 -0.32
C PHE A 132 11.36 -6.13 0.47
N TYR A 133 12.29 -6.83 -0.17
CA TYR A 133 12.93 -8.01 0.39
C TYR A 133 14.28 -7.69 1.06
N VAL A 134 14.41 -7.92 2.37
CA VAL A 134 15.68 -7.79 3.10
C VAL A 134 16.45 -9.11 3.04
N TYR A 135 17.61 -9.11 2.38
CA TYR A 135 18.39 -10.34 2.18
C TYR A 135 19.69 -10.39 2.99
N ALA A 136 20.16 -9.25 3.51
CA ALA A 136 21.28 -9.16 4.45
C ALA A 136 21.21 -7.85 5.27
N PRO A 137 21.95 -7.73 6.38
CA PRO A 137 22.04 -6.47 7.12
C PRO A 137 22.51 -5.32 6.21
N GLY A 138 21.76 -4.22 6.19
CA GLY A 138 22.01 -3.06 5.32
C GLY A 138 21.77 -3.33 3.84
N ARG A 139 21.02 -4.38 3.48
CA ARG A 139 20.79 -4.78 2.10
C ARG A 139 19.35 -5.25 1.86
N SER A 140 18.66 -4.57 0.94
CA SER A 140 17.33 -4.95 0.47
C SER A 140 17.21 -4.91 -1.04
N LEU A 141 16.25 -5.65 -1.57
CA LEU A 141 15.72 -5.53 -2.92
C LEU A 141 14.35 -4.86 -2.85
N ALA A 142 14.10 -3.94 -3.77
CA ALA A 142 12.78 -3.35 -3.94
C ALA A 142 12.42 -3.32 -5.42
N ILE A 143 11.14 -3.55 -5.74
CA ILE A 143 10.65 -3.27 -7.09
C ILE A 143 10.76 -1.76 -7.32
N HIS A 144 11.18 -1.41 -8.53
CA HIS A 144 11.34 -0.03 -8.95
C HIS A 144 10.75 0.13 -10.33
N HIS A 145 10.01 1.22 -10.55
CA HIS A 145 9.62 1.62 -11.88
C HIS A 145 9.99 3.08 -12.16
N ARG A 146 10.43 3.37 -13.38
CA ARG A 146 10.60 4.73 -13.87
C ARG A 146 9.61 5.02 -14.97
N ARG A 147 9.28 6.30 -15.15
CA ARG A 147 8.32 6.75 -16.17
C ARG A 147 9.07 7.47 -17.25
N GLU A 148 8.91 7.05 -18.49
CA GLU A 148 9.55 7.67 -19.65
C GLU A 148 8.58 7.75 -20.82
N VAL A 149 8.66 8.83 -21.59
CA VAL A 149 7.95 8.94 -22.86
C VAL A 149 8.76 8.22 -23.93
N VAL A 150 8.22 7.13 -24.47
CA VAL A 150 8.85 6.31 -25.50
C VAL A 150 8.09 6.40 -26.81
N ASP A 151 8.80 6.23 -27.93
CA ASP A 151 8.19 6.09 -29.25
C ASP A 151 7.79 4.63 -29.49
N LEU A 152 6.57 4.41 -29.99
CA LEU A 152 6.00 3.09 -30.20
C LEU A 152 6.37 2.45 -31.55
N TRP A 153 7.44 2.89 -32.22
CA TRP A 153 7.91 2.30 -33.48
C TRP A 153 8.15 0.79 -33.39
N LYS A 154 8.62 0.30 -32.23
CA LYS A 154 8.89 -1.14 -32.02
C LYS A 154 7.65 -2.01 -32.09
N ILE A 155 6.47 -1.44 -31.84
CA ILE A 155 5.18 -2.14 -31.91
C ILE A 155 4.35 -1.70 -33.14
N GLY A 156 5.01 -1.10 -34.14
CA GLY A 156 4.38 -0.73 -35.41
C GLY A 156 3.69 0.63 -35.44
N MET A 157 3.89 1.47 -34.43
CA MET A 157 3.28 2.81 -34.30
C MET A 157 4.34 3.93 -34.25
N PRO A 158 5.14 4.12 -35.32
CA PRO A 158 6.21 5.12 -35.32
C PRO A 158 5.64 6.55 -35.21
N GLY A 159 6.29 7.39 -34.41
CA GLY A 159 5.89 8.78 -34.19
C GLY A 159 4.77 8.97 -33.18
N VAL A 160 4.32 7.90 -32.52
CA VAL A 160 3.34 7.95 -31.43
C VAL A 160 4.09 7.95 -30.09
N PRO A 161 4.18 9.09 -29.39
CA PRO A 161 4.78 9.14 -28.06
C PRO A 161 3.80 8.58 -27.02
N ARG A 162 4.31 7.75 -26.11
CA ARG A 162 3.53 7.19 -24.99
C ARG A 162 4.34 7.21 -23.71
N LEU A 163 3.72 7.68 -22.63
CA LEU A 163 4.30 7.54 -21.29
C LEU A 163 4.19 6.07 -20.85
N VAL A 164 5.30 5.45 -20.47
CA VAL A 164 5.39 4.03 -20.11
C VAL A 164 6.05 3.88 -18.74
N LYS A 165 5.56 2.95 -17.91
CA LYS A 165 6.27 2.49 -16.70
C LYS A 165 7.27 1.42 -17.08
N LEU A 166 8.55 1.77 -17.03
CA LEU A 166 9.66 0.84 -17.17
C LEU A 166 9.92 0.20 -15.82
N HIS A 167 9.44 -1.03 -15.68
CA HIS A 167 9.56 -1.85 -14.47
C HIS A 167 10.94 -2.46 -14.32
N GLY A 168 11.32 -2.72 -13.08
CA GLY A 168 12.66 -3.12 -12.69
C GLY A 168 12.79 -3.34 -11.19
N PHE A 169 14.02 -3.32 -10.70
CA PHE A 169 14.32 -3.46 -9.28
C PHE A 169 15.61 -2.72 -8.91
N ARG A 170 15.76 -2.46 -7.60
CA ARG A 170 16.95 -1.87 -7.00
C ARG A 170 17.48 -2.74 -5.87
N ASP A 171 18.80 -2.82 -5.78
CA ASP A 171 19.54 -3.30 -4.60
C ASP A 171 19.93 -2.07 -3.78
N ILE A 172 19.36 -1.93 -2.58
CA ILE A 172 19.37 -0.70 -1.79
C ILE A 172 19.95 -0.98 -0.40
N ASP A 173 20.74 -0.05 0.12
CA ASP A 173 20.98 0.02 1.56
C ASP A 173 19.76 0.66 2.24
N TYR A 174 18.98 -0.14 2.96
CA TYR A 174 17.77 0.35 3.61
C TYR A 174 18.00 1.30 4.79
N THR A 175 19.26 1.55 5.19
CA THR A 175 19.63 2.49 6.25
C THR A 175 20.10 3.84 5.69
N THR A 176 20.78 3.84 4.53
CA THR A 176 21.33 5.05 3.91
C THR A 176 20.55 5.51 2.68
N GLY A 177 19.80 4.61 2.04
CA GLY A 177 19.16 4.81 0.74
C GLY A 177 20.12 4.68 -0.45
N GLU A 178 21.38 4.25 -0.25
CA GLU A 178 22.33 4.03 -1.33
C GLU A 178 21.85 2.93 -2.28
N ILE A 179 21.84 3.21 -3.59
CA ILE A 179 21.50 2.23 -4.62
C ILE A 179 22.79 1.57 -5.09
N PHE A 180 22.96 0.28 -4.78
CA PHE A 180 24.11 -0.51 -5.23
C PHE A 180 23.95 -0.99 -6.67
N PHE A 181 22.71 -1.23 -7.08
CA PHE A 181 22.38 -1.72 -8.40
C PHE A 181 20.95 -1.31 -8.76
N GLU A 182 20.74 -0.96 -10.03
CA GLU A 182 19.43 -0.71 -10.61
C GLU A 182 19.36 -1.42 -11.96
N TRP A 183 18.25 -2.09 -12.20
CA TRP A 183 17.91 -2.64 -13.50
C TRP A 183 16.46 -2.29 -13.81
N ASP A 184 16.19 -2.07 -15.09
CA ASP A 184 14.84 -1.93 -15.60
C ASP A 184 14.69 -2.59 -16.96
N SER A 185 13.45 -2.68 -17.40
CA SER A 185 13.03 -3.39 -18.59
C SER A 185 13.41 -2.71 -19.92
N GLN A 186 13.88 -1.46 -19.93
CA GLN A 186 14.22 -0.75 -21.16
C GLN A 186 15.35 -1.46 -21.92
N GLY A 187 15.06 -1.86 -23.16
CA GLY A 187 16.02 -2.55 -24.01
C GLY A 187 16.22 -4.02 -23.64
N HIS A 188 15.53 -4.52 -22.61
CA HIS A 188 15.61 -5.90 -22.14
C HIS A 188 14.29 -6.66 -22.34
N VAL A 189 13.15 -6.02 -22.08
CA VAL A 189 11.80 -6.57 -22.32
C VAL A 189 11.10 -5.72 -23.39
N PRO A 190 10.75 -6.30 -24.54
CA PRO A 190 9.98 -5.61 -25.58
C PRO A 190 8.57 -5.21 -25.14
N LEU A 191 8.04 -4.11 -25.69
CA LEU A 191 6.69 -3.62 -25.36
C LEU A 191 5.58 -4.50 -25.94
N ASP A 192 5.85 -5.25 -27.02
CA ASP A 192 4.93 -6.18 -27.67
C ASP A 192 4.78 -7.52 -26.93
N GLU A 193 5.57 -7.77 -25.88
CA GLU A 193 5.32 -8.87 -24.94
C GLU A 193 4.22 -8.55 -23.93
N SER A 194 3.67 -7.33 -23.95
CA SER A 194 2.61 -6.94 -23.03
C SER A 194 1.29 -7.66 -23.32
N PHE A 195 0.58 -8.04 -22.25
CA PHE A 195 -0.80 -8.55 -22.33
C PHE A 195 -1.84 -7.43 -22.44
N ILE A 196 -1.41 -6.17 -22.32
CA ILE A 196 -2.26 -4.99 -22.51
C ILE A 196 -1.80 -4.19 -23.72
N ALA A 197 -2.75 -3.46 -24.31
CA ALA A 197 -2.44 -2.49 -25.37
C ALA A 197 -1.69 -1.30 -24.75
N VAL A 198 -0.40 -1.16 -25.04
CA VAL A 198 0.47 -0.11 -24.49
C VAL A 198 -0.01 1.28 -24.93
N GLU A 199 -0.62 1.38 -26.11
CA GLU A 199 -1.20 2.59 -26.68
C GLU A 199 -2.54 2.98 -26.05
N ALA A 200 -3.17 2.09 -25.26
CA ALA A 200 -4.48 2.35 -24.67
C ALA A 200 -4.40 3.35 -23.50
N GLY A 201 -5.52 4.03 -23.27
CA GLY A 201 -5.71 4.96 -22.16
C GLY A 201 -5.25 6.39 -22.43
N PRO A 202 -5.45 7.29 -21.46
CA PRO A 202 -5.02 8.69 -21.55
C PRO A 202 -3.48 8.81 -21.68
N PRO A 203 -2.94 9.78 -22.43
CA PRO A 203 -1.49 9.94 -22.61
C PRO A 203 -0.71 10.18 -21.31
N ASP A 204 -1.34 10.79 -20.31
CA ASP A 204 -0.80 11.12 -18.99
C ASP A 204 -0.87 9.97 -17.98
N ASP A 205 -1.63 8.91 -18.28
CA ASP A 205 -1.65 7.68 -17.50
C ASP A 205 -0.56 6.71 -18.02
N PRO A 206 0.54 6.47 -17.30
CA PRO A 206 1.65 5.67 -17.81
C PRO A 206 1.24 4.22 -18.11
N ALA A 207 1.53 3.72 -19.32
CA ALA A 207 1.25 2.34 -19.68
C ALA A 207 2.04 1.35 -18.80
N ASP A 208 1.33 0.46 -18.14
CA ASP A 208 1.85 -0.48 -17.14
C ASP A 208 2.08 -1.87 -17.75
N TYR A 209 2.99 -1.93 -18.73
CA TYR A 209 3.05 -3.04 -19.68
C TYR A 209 3.62 -4.35 -19.12
N LEU A 210 4.48 -4.24 -18.09
CA LEU A 210 5.11 -5.40 -17.42
C LEU A 210 4.48 -5.67 -16.05
N HIS A 211 4.04 -4.65 -15.32
CA HIS A 211 3.41 -4.76 -14.00
C HIS A 211 4.15 -5.74 -13.07
N ALA A 212 5.40 -5.46 -12.76
CA ALA A 212 6.20 -6.37 -11.94
C ALA A 212 5.71 -6.37 -10.48
N ASN A 213 5.47 -7.57 -9.95
CA ASN A 213 4.88 -7.76 -8.62
C ASN A 213 5.78 -8.50 -7.63
N SER A 214 6.81 -9.20 -8.11
CA SER A 214 7.78 -9.83 -7.20
C SER A 214 9.20 -9.82 -7.74
N VAL A 215 10.17 -9.78 -6.83
CA VAL A 215 11.60 -9.81 -7.07
C VAL A 215 12.33 -10.71 -6.07
N GLU A 216 13.04 -11.73 -6.56
CA GLU A 216 13.82 -12.65 -5.71
C GLU A 216 15.26 -12.79 -6.21
N LYS A 217 16.23 -12.81 -5.28
CA LYS A 217 17.59 -13.29 -5.55
C LYS A 217 17.60 -14.82 -5.53
N THR A 218 17.93 -15.43 -6.66
CA THR A 218 18.05 -16.89 -6.72
C THR A 218 19.30 -17.37 -5.97
N LYS A 219 19.32 -18.65 -5.61
CA LYS A 219 20.42 -19.30 -4.89
C LYS A 219 21.63 -19.63 -5.79
N ASP A 220 21.57 -19.32 -7.09
CA ASP A 220 22.65 -19.63 -8.00
C ASP A 220 23.87 -18.70 -7.74
N LYS A 221 25.07 -19.20 -8.06
CA LYS A 221 26.34 -18.51 -7.74
C LYS A 221 26.52 -17.18 -8.49
N ASN A 222 25.59 -16.81 -9.37
CA ASN A 222 25.65 -15.61 -10.18
C ASN A 222 24.67 -14.52 -9.71
N GLY A 223 23.87 -14.78 -8.67
CA GLY A 223 22.98 -13.77 -8.09
C GLY A 223 21.91 -13.31 -9.08
N THR A 224 21.36 -14.26 -9.86
CA THR A 224 20.27 -13.91 -10.80
C THR A 224 19.04 -13.44 -10.03
N VAL A 225 18.32 -12.49 -10.62
CA VAL A 225 17.11 -11.92 -10.05
C VAL A 225 15.93 -12.27 -10.95
N SER A 226 14.87 -12.84 -10.37
CA SER A 226 13.62 -13.11 -11.08
C SER A 226 12.64 -11.97 -10.83
N LEU A 227 12.03 -11.42 -11.88
CA LEU A 227 10.98 -10.41 -11.81
C LEU A 227 9.70 -10.98 -12.42
N ASN A 228 8.60 -11.04 -11.66
CA ASN A 228 7.38 -11.70 -12.13
C ASN A 228 6.20 -10.73 -12.30
N PRO A 229 5.51 -10.74 -13.46
CA PRO A 229 4.23 -10.07 -13.65
C PRO A 229 3.07 -10.84 -12.98
N PRO A 230 1.87 -10.24 -12.82
CA PRO A 230 0.68 -10.94 -12.35
C PRO A 230 0.29 -12.10 -13.28
N SER A 231 -0.38 -13.10 -12.73
CA SER A 231 -0.98 -14.18 -13.52
C SER A 231 -1.97 -13.60 -14.55
N PRO A 232 -1.99 -14.10 -15.80
CA PRO A 232 -2.93 -13.64 -16.84
C PRO A 232 -4.42 -13.83 -16.49
N SER A 233 -4.73 -14.56 -15.42
CA SER A 233 -6.09 -14.76 -14.90
C SER A 233 -6.52 -13.74 -13.82
N CYS A 234 -5.62 -12.89 -13.35
CA CYS A 234 -5.93 -11.84 -12.38
C CYS A 234 -6.01 -10.50 -13.13
N PRO A 235 -7.21 -9.95 -13.38
CA PRO A 235 -7.31 -8.59 -13.86
C PRO A 235 -6.83 -7.64 -12.75
N THR A 236 -5.89 -6.76 -13.10
CA THR A 236 -5.47 -5.60 -12.31
C THR A 236 -6.55 -4.53 -12.30
#